data_AF-A0A7Y4SUQ5-F1
#
_entry.id   AF-A0A7Y4SUQ5-F1
#
_cell.length_a   1.000
_cell.length_b   1.000
_cell.length_c   1.000
_cell.angle_alpha   90.00
_cell.angle_beta   90.00
_cell.angle_gamma   90.00
#
_symmetry.space_group_name_H-M   'P 1'
#
loop_
_entity.id
_entity.type
_entity.pdbx_description
1 polymer ?
#
loop_
_entity_poly.entity_id
_entity_poly.type
_entity_poly.pdbx_seq_one_letter_code
_entity_poly.pdbx_strand_id
1 'polypeptide(L)'
;MHGPESTCWTLVEHAAAGDGAAREEFGRRYLPVVRAYLHARWSGRLAAEELEDAVQDVFVAFLREQGVLENLRPGRQEAFRPLLYAVVRNMALRIEHARARRLDRPGSESFRAEEKPSSEEALSRVFDRAWAASIMREALDLQEDLARSQGEDATRRFELLRLLFDQELSIPKIAERWGVDAELLHKEAARAKREFKEALRSVVAFHHPEAPELVERECRELLTLLG
;
A
#
# COMPACT_ATOMS: atom_id res chain seq x y z
N MET A 1 23.75 -10.48 -0.92
CA MET A 1 23.23 -11.59 -1.75
C MET A 1 21.93 -11.10 -2.38
N HIS A 2 21.93 -10.81 -3.68
CA HIS A 2 20.70 -10.56 -4.43
C HIS A 2 20.18 -11.93 -4.90
N GLY A 3 19.14 -12.43 -4.23
CA GLY A 3 18.35 -13.55 -4.74
C GLY A 3 17.60 -13.15 -6.03
N PRO A 4 17.00 -14.10 -6.76
CA PRO A 4 16.16 -13.78 -7.91
C PRO A 4 15.16 -12.69 -7.51
N GLU A 5 15.07 -11.63 -8.31
CA GLU A 5 14.32 -10.41 -8.01
C GLU A 5 12.93 -10.76 -7.49
N SER A 6 12.71 -10.63 -6.17
CA SER A 6 11.44 -10.96 -5.55
C SER A 6 10.39 -10.03 -6.11
N THR A 7 9.30 -10.58 -6.64
CA THR A 7 8.15 -9.85 -7.16
C THR A 7 6.99 -9.96 -6.16
N CYS A 8 5.90 -9.22 -6.40
CA CYS A 8 4.69 -9.35 -5.61
C CYS A 8 4.16 -10.78 -5.61
N TRP A 9 4.28 -11.50 -6.74
CA TRP A 9 3.79 -12.86 -6.88
C TRP A 9 4.67 -13.86 -6.12
N THR A 10 6.00 -13.75 -6.20
CA THR A 10 6.88 -14.65 -5.45
C THR A 10 6.74 -14.44 -3.94
N LEU A 11 6.58 -13.19 -3.49
CA LEU A 11 6.28 -12.88 -2.08
C LEU A 11 5.01 -13.60 -1.62
N VAL A 12 3.96 -13.48 -2.43
CA VAL A 12 2.64 -14.03 -2.16
C VAL A 12 2.64 -15.56 -2.17
N GLU A 13 3.35 -16.18 -3.12
CA GLU A 13 3.55 -17.64 -3.19
C GLU A 13 4.31 -18.17 -1.97
N HIS A 14 5.42 -17.53 -1.58
CA HIS A 14 6.18 -17.93 -0.39
C HIS A 14 5.35 -17.77 0.88
N ALA A 15 4.58 -16.69 1.00
CA ALA A 15 3.70 -16.47 2.14
C ALA A 15 2.62 -17.57 2.23
N ALA A 16 2.04 -17.98 1.10
CA ALA A 16 1.09 -19.10 1.02
C ALA A 16 1.73 -20.42 1.42
N ALA A 17 2.98 -20.66 0.98
CA ALA A 17 3.76 -21.86 1.30
C ALA A 17 4.20 -21.96 2.78
N GLY A 18 3.92 -20.95 3.60
CA GLY A 18 4.21 -20.98 5.04
C GLY A 18 5.47 -20.26 5.47
N ASP A 19 6.16 -19.56 4.55
CA ASP A 19 7.33 -18.74 4.90
C ASP A 19 6.91 -17.58 5.82
N GLY A 20 7.43 -17.58 7.04
CA GLY A 20 7.13 -16.58 8.06
C GLY A 20 7.56 -15.17 7.67
N ALA A 21 8.74 -15.01 7.05
CA ALA A 21 9.24 -13.71 6.63
C ALA A 21 8.42 -13.14 5.47
N ALA A 22 8.03 -14.01 4.53
CA ALA A 22 7.14 -13.61 3.43
C ALA A 22 5.74 -13.20 3.94
N ARG A 23 5.20 -13.89 4.96
CA ARG A 23 3.92 -13.51 5.59
C ARG A 23 4.00 -12.18 6.31
N GLU A 24 5.08 -11.92 7.04
CA GLU A 24 5.32 -10.65 7.71
C GLU A 24 5.40 -9.51 6.70
N GLU A 25 6.18 -9.69 5.64
CA GLU A 25 6.35 -8.69 4.57
C GLU A 25 5.04 -8.45 3.80
N PHE A 26 4.26 -9.51 3.52
CA PHE A 26 2.92 -9.40 2.93
C PHE A 26 1.98 -8.58 3.82
N GLY A 27 1.99 -8.85 5.13
CA GLY A 27 1.24 -8.09 6.12
C GLY A 27 1.66 -6.63 6.14
N ARG A 28 2.95 -6.35 6.33
CA ARG A 28 3.52 -4.99 6.38
C ARG A 28 3.08 -4.14 5.19
N ARG A 29 3.10 -4.71 3.98
CA ARG A 29 2.80 -4.01 2.73
C ARG A 29 1.31 -3.75 2.53
N TYR A 30 0.45 -4.74 2.75
CA TYR A 30 -0.95 -4.66 2.35
C TYR A 30 -1.94 -4.38 3.49
N LEU A 31 -1.53 -4.57 4.75
CA LEU A 31 -2.39 -4.33 5.92
C LEU A 31 -2.99 -2.91 5.94
N PRO A 32 -2.22 -1.83 5.68
CA PRO A 32 -2.79 -0.48 5.70
C PRO A 32 -3.91 -0.28 4.66
N VAL A 33 -3.76 -0.89 3.48
CA VAL A 33 -4.72 -0.78 2.37
C VAL A 33 -6.01 -1.53 2.69
N VAL A 34 -5.90 -2.77 3.16
CA VAL A 34 -7.04 -3.61 3.56
C VAL A 34 -7.82 -2.91 4.69
N ARG A 35 -7.10 -2.44 5.72
CA ARG A 35 -7.70 -1.76 6.87
C ARG A 35 -8.43 -0.49 6.46
N ALA A 36 -7.84 0.34 5.59
CA ALA A 36 -8.46 1.58 5.13
C ALA A 36 -9.80 1.32 4.42
N TYR A 37 -9.86 0.33 3.52
CA TYR A 37 -11.10 -0.03 2.85
C TYR A 37 -12.16 -0.55 3.83
N LEU A 38 -11.81 -1.51 4.69
CA LEU A 38 -12.78 -2.11 5.62
C LEU A 38 -13.29 -1.09 6.64
N HIS A 39 -12.41 -0.22 7.14
CA HIS A 39 -12.79 0.87 8.02
C HIS A 39 -13.77 1.82 7.33
N ALA A 40 -13.51 2.22 6.09
CA ALA A 40 -14.42 3.08 5.33
C ALA A 40 -15.75 2.40 4.99
N ARG A 41 -15.73 1.09 4.68
CA ARG A 41 -16.93 0.31 4.32
C ARG A 41 -17.93 0.23 5.45
N TRP A 42 -17.43 0.05 6.67
CA TRP A 42 -18.28 -0.01 7.85
C TRP A 42 -18.37 1.31 8.57
N SER A 43 -17.57 2.32 8.24
CA SER A 43 -17.68 3.69 8.77
C SER A 43 -17.71 3.71 10.32
N GLY A 44 -16.92 2.85 10.96
CA GLY A 44 -16.91 2.70 12.43
C GLY A 44 -18.12 1.93 13.01
N ARG A 45 -18.99 1.33 12.20
CA ARG A 45 -20.13 0.49 12.64
C ARG A 45 -19.70 -0.89 13.16
N LEU A 46 -18.46 -1.31 12.91
CA LEU A 46 -17.87 -2.46 13.56
C LEU A 46 -17.12 -2.01 14.82
N ALA A 47 -17.20 -2.83 15.86
CA ALA A 47 -16.25 -2.71 16.96
C ALA A 47 -14.82 -2.86 16.42
N ALA A 48 -13.84 -2.25 17.10
CA ALA A 48 -12.45 -2.32 16.67
C ALA A 48 -11.96 -3.77 16.52
N GLU A 49 -12.34 -4.65 17.47
CA GLU A 49 -12.02 -6.08 17.42
C GLU A 49 -12.63 -6.77 16.19
N GLU A 50 -13.89 -6.51 15.86
CA GLU A 50 -14.55 -7.08 14.68
C GLU A 50 -13.90 -6.59 13.37
N LEU A 51 -13.38 -5.36 13.35
CA LEU A 51 -12.63 -4.85 12.21
C LEU A 51 -11.29 -5.58 12.06
N GLU A 52 -10.57 -5.81 13.16
CA GLU A 52 -9.32 -6.58 13.13
C GLU A 52 -9.55 -8.03 12.71
N ASP A 53 -10.62 -8.66 13.20
CA ASP A 53 -11.03 -10.00 12.76
C ASP A 53 -11.31 -10.05 11.26
N ALA A 54 -12.02 -9.04 10.73
CA ALA A 54 -12.30 -8.94 9.31
C ALA A 54 -11.03 -8.74 8.46
N VAL A 55 -10.09 -7.94 8.97
CA VAL A 55 -8.76 -7.78 8.35
C VAL A 55 -8.02 -9.12 8.34
N GLN A 56 -7.96 -9.81 9.48
CA GLN A 56 -7.33 -11.13 9.59
C GLN A 56 -7.97 -12.13 8.62
N ASP A 57 -9.29 -12.13 8.49
CA ASP A 57 -10.05 -12.96 7.56
C ASP A 57 -9.62 -12.77 6.10
N VAL A 58 -9.32 -11.52 5.69
CA VAL A 58 -8.76 -11.24 4.35
C VAL A 58 -7.41 -11.92 4.18
N PHE A 59 -6.49 -11.77 5.13
CA PHE A 59 -5.16 -12.38 5.06
C PHE A 59 -5.24 -13.91 5.10
N VAL A 60 -6.11 -14.49 5.92
CA VAL A 60 -6.38 -15.94 5.94
C VAL A 60 -6.93 -16.42 4.61
N ALA A 61 -7.79 -15.64 3.93
CA ALA A 61 -8.30 -16.01 2.61
C ALA A 61 -7.19 -16.08 1.54
N PHE A 62 -6.16 -15.24 1.65
CA PHE A 62 -4.97 -15.32 0.81
C PHE A 62 -4.08 -16.51 1.14
N LEU A 63 -3.81 -16.74 2.43
CA LEU A 63 -2.71 -17.62 2.87
C LEU A 63 -3.11 -19.07 3.19
N ARG A 64 -4.41 -19.38 3.27
CA ARG A 64 -4.88 -20.75 3.51
C ARG A 64 -4.64 -21.65 2.30
N GLU A 65 -4.48 -22.95 2.55
CA GLU A 65 -4.56 -23.99 1.51
C GLU A 65 -5.88 -23.86 0.74
N GLN A 66 -5.84 -23.98 -0.59
CA GLN A 66 -6.96 -23.70 -1.50
C GLN A 66 -7.51 -22.27 -1.39
N GLY A 67 -6.65 -21.33 -0.98
CA GLY A 67 -6.93 -19.91 -0.87
C GLY A 67 -7.08 -19.22 -2.23
N VAL A 68 -7.13 -17.88 -2.20
CA VAL A 68 -7.22 -17.06 -3.41
C VAL A 68 -6.12 -17.42 -4.41
N LEU A 69 -4.92 -17.71 -3.92
CA LEU A 69 -3.70 -17.85 -4.70
C LEU A 69 -3.62 -19.15 -5.50
N GLU A 70 -4.04 -20.27 -4.92
CA GLU A 70 -4.13 -21.56 -5.64
C GLU A 70 -5.19 -21.52 -6.75
N ASN A 71 -6.19 -20.65 -6.63
CA ASN A 71 -7.23 -20.48 -7.64
C ASN A 71 -6.86 -19.50 -8.76
N LEU A 72 -5.73 -18.78 -8.64
CA LEU A 72 -5.22 -17.95 -9.72
C LEU A 72 -4.65 -18.84 -10.81
N ARG A 73 -5.14 -18.67 -12.03
CA ARG A 73 -4.66 -19.45 -13.17
C ARG A 73 -3.23 -19.03 -13.53
N PRO A 74 -2.28 -19.98 -13.69
CA PRO A 74 -0.97 -19.68 -14.23
C PRO A 74 -1.07 -19.03 -15.62
N GLY A 75 -0.33 -17.95 -15.85
CA GLY A 75 -0.24 -17.28 -17.16
C GLY A 75 -1.28 -16.20 -17.45
N ARG A 76 -2.09 -15.81 -16.46
CA ARG A 76 -3.00 -14.66 -16.54
C ARG A 76 -2.83 -13.79 -15.31
N GLN A 77 -1.60 -13.34 -15.04
CA GLN A 77 -1.30 -12.44 -13.93
C GLN A 77 -1.94 -11.07 -14.20
N GLU A 78 -3.22 -10.93 -13.86
CA GLU A 78 -3.83 -9.61 -13.65
C GLU A 78 -2.98 -8.85 -12.61
N ALA A 79 -2.90 -7.52 -12.67
CA ALA A 79 -2.15 -6.77 -11.67
C ALA A 79 -2.61 -7.13 -10.24
N PHE A 80 -1.68 -7.19 -9.27
CA PHE A 80 -2.02 -7.62 -7.90
C PHE A 80 -3.06 -6.71 -7.21
N ARG A 81 -3.03 -5.41 -7.50
CA ARG A 81 -3.93 -4.40 -6.94
C ARG A 81 -5.43 -4.71 -7.16
N PRO A 82 -5.93 -4.92 -8.39
CA PRO A 82 -7.34 -5.26 -8.61
C PRO A 82 -7.75 -6.60 -8.00
N LEU A 83 -6.83 -7.59 -7.94
CA LEU A 83 -7.08 -8.82 -7.19
C LEU A 83 -7.29 -8.55 -5.70
N LEU A 84 -6.39 -7.80 -5.07
CA LEU A 84 -6.50 -7.44 -3.65
C LEU A 84 -7.82 -6.72 -3.37
N TYR A 85 -8.19 -5.74 -4.21
CA TYR A 85 -9.47 -5.05 -4.10
C TYR A 85 -10.65 -6.01 -4.14
N ALA A 86 -10.68 -6.91 -5.14
CA ALA A 86 -11.77 -7.87 -5.30
C ALA A 86 -11.91 -8.80 -4.08
N VAL A 87 -10.79 -9.28 -3.53
CA VAL A 87 -10.79 -10.14 -2.34
C VAL A 87 -11.32 -9.40 -1.11
N VAL A 88 -10.81 -8.20 -0.84
CA VAL A 88 -11.23 -7.39 0.32
C VAL A 88 -12.72 -7.06 0.23
N ARG A 89 -13.19 -6.67 -0.96
CA ARG A 89 -14.61 -6.40 -1.23
C ARG A 89 -15.47 -7.64 -0.99
N ASN A 90 -15.08 -8.78 -1.55
CA ASN A 90 -15.84 -10.03 -1.40
C ASN A 90 -15.88 -10.50 0.05
N MET A 91 -14.80 -10.28 0.81
CA MET A 91 -14.75 -10.55 2.24
C MET A 91 -15.74 -9.69 3.02
N ALA A 92 -15.76 -8.38 2.76
CA ALA A 92 -16.71 -7.47 3.39
C ALA A 92 -18.16 -7.90 3.13
N LEU A 93 -18.50 -8.21 1.87
CA LEU A 93 -19.85 -8.69 1.51
C LEU A 93 -20.19 -10.01 2.20
N ARG A 94 -19.23 -10.94 2.32
CA ARG A 94 -19.43 -12.21 3.04
C ARG A 94 -19.79 -11.98 4.51
N ILE A 95 -19.06 -11.08 5.18
CA ILE A 95 -19.28 -10.73 6.58
C ILE A 95 -20.67 -10.08 6.75
N GLU A 96 -21.04 -9.16 5.85
CA GLU A 96 -22.35 -8.50 5.87
C GLU A 96 -23.49 -9.50 5.69
N HIS A 97 -23.38 -10.41 4.72
CA HIS A 97 -24.36 -11.48 4.53
C HIS A 97 -24.46 -12.41 5.76
N ALA A 98 -23.33 -12.72 6.40
CA ALA A 98 -23.32 -13.53 7.61
C ALA A 98 -24.01 -12.82 8.78
N ARG A 99 -23.83 -11.50 8.91
CA ARG A 99 -24.48 -10.67 9.94
C ARG A 99 -25.99 -10.52 9.68
N ALA A 100 -26.40 -10.24 8.45
CA ALA A 100 -27.83 -10.16 8.09
C ALA A 100 -28.58 -11.44 8.48
N ARG A 101 -28.02 -12.62 8.15
CA ARG A 101 -28.59 -13.91 8.55
C ARG A 101 -28.66 -14.15 10.07
N ARG A 102 -27.78 -13.50 10.86
CA ARG A 102 -27.84 -13.58 12.33
C ARG A 102 -28.91 -12.64 12.90
N LEU A 103 -29.09 -11.46 12.31
CA LEU A 103 -30.12 -10.49 12.70
C LEU A 103 -31.54 -10.99 12.38
N ASP A 104 -31.72 -11.75 11.29
CA ASP A 104 -33.00 -12.37 10.93
C ASP A 104 -33.42 -13.52 11.86
N ARG A 105 -32.60 -13.87 12.88
CA ARG A 105 -32.98 -14.85 13.91
C ARG A 105 -33.80 -14.18 15.01
N PRO A 106 -34.94 -14.76 15.44
CA PRO A 106 -35.73 -14.21 16.53
C PRO A 106 -34.89 -14.13 17.83
N GLY A 107 -34.74 -12.90 18.37
CA GLY A 107 -34.03 -12.63 19.63
C GLY A 107 -32.81 -11.71 19.57
N SER A 108 -32.45 -11.17 18.39
CA SER A 108 -31.28 -10.30 18.22
C SER A 108 -31.64 -8.80 18.31
N GLU A 109 -31.49 -8.19 19.48
CA GLU A 109 -31.48 -6.73 19.62
C GLU A 109 -30.11 -6.15 19.22
N SER A 110 -30.04 -5.57 18.02
CA SER A 110 -29.37 -4.28 17.72
C SER A 110 -29.00 -4.18 16.23
N PHE A 111 -29.68 -3.30 15.50
CA PHE A 111 -29.07 -2.66 14.34
C PHE A 111 -29.66 -1.26 14.14
N ARG A 112 -28.82 -0.23 14.29
CA ARG A 112 -29.15 1.15 13.89
C ARG A 112 -29.02 1.25 12.38
N ALA A 113 -30.14 1.09 11.70
CA ALA A 113 -30.25 1.06 10.25
C ALA A 113 -30.55 2.45 9.67
N GLU A 114 -29.69 3.46 9.81
CA GLU A 114 -29.99 4.79 9.22
C GLU A 114 -28.86 5.48 8.45
N GLU A 115 -27.72 4.82 8.20
CA GLU A 115 -26.72 5.35 7.27
C GLU A 115 -26.45 4.42 6.09
N LYS A 116 -26.71 4.96 4.89
CA LYS A 116 -26.50 4.29 3.61
C LYS A 116 -25.01 3.92 3.48
N PRO A 117 -24.66 2.66 3.19
CA PRO A 117 -23.27 2.31 2.93
C PRO A 117 -22.69 3.23 1.85
N SER A 118 -21.43 3.64 2.02
CA SER A 118 -20.66 4.35 1.00
C SER A 118 -20.80 3.63 -0.34
N SER A 119 -20.97 4.39 -1.43
CA SER A 119 -21.06 3.77 -2.75
C SER A 119 -19.77 3.00 -3.06
N GLU A 120 -19.89 1.92 -3.82
CA GLU A 120 -18.73 1.11 -4.23
C GLU A 120 -17.67 1.97 -4.96
N GLU A 121 -18.10 2.99 -5.71
CA GLU A 121 -17.21 3.96 -6.35
C GLU A 121 -16.41 4.80 -5.33
N ALA A 122 -17.04 5.24 -4.24
CA ALA A 122 -16.35 5.96 -3.18
C ALA A 122 -15.35 5.07 -2.45
N LEU A 123 -15.71 3.80 -2.24
CA LEU A 123 -14.86 2.80 -1.57
C LEU A 123 -13.66 2.40 -2.42
N SER A 124 -13.84 2.27 -3.75
CA SER A 124 -12.73 2.08 -4.69
C SER A 124 -11.73 3.22 -4.57
N ARG A 125 -12.20 4.49 -4.53
CA ARG A 125 -11.30 5.65 -4.35
C ARG A 125 -10.55 5.63 -3.02
N VAL A 126 -11.19 5.20 -1.93
CA VAL A 126 -10.51 5.03 -0.63
C VAL A 126 -9.41 3.98 -0.72
N PHE A 127 -9.72 2.83 -1.33
CA PHE A 127 -8.73 1.78 -1.57
C PHE A 127 -7.56 2.28 -2.42
N ASP A 128 -7.86 2.96 -3.52
CA ASP A 128 -6.88 3.48 -4.46
C ASP A 128 -5.96 4.52 -3.81
N ARG A 129 -6.50 5.41 -2.98
CA ARG A 129 -5.71 6.38 -2.20
C ARG A 129 -4.85 5.68 -1.15
N ALA A 130 -5.39 4.69 -0.44
CA ALA A 130 -4.62 3.95 0.56
C ALA A 130 -3.48 3.15 -0.09
N TRP A 131 -3.75 2.54 -1.26
CA TRP A 131 -2.74 1.88 -2.08
C TRP A 131 -1.63 2.87 -2.48
N ALA A 132 -2.01 4.04 -3.03
CA ALA A 132 -1.03 5.05 -3.42
C ALA A 132 -0.17 5.52 -2.24
N ALA A 133 -0.78 5.76 -1.08
CA ALA A 133 -0.06 6.15 0.12
C ALA A 133 0.93 5.06 0.60
N SER A 134 0.55 3.79 0.52
CA SER A 134 1.44 2.67 0.86
C SER A 134 2.63 2.57 -0.10
N ILE A 135 2.40 2.69 -1.42
CA ILE A 135 3.49 2.66 -2.41
C ILE A 135 4.45 3.83 -2.23
N MET A 136 3.94 5.04 -1.97
CA MET A 136 4.78 6.21 -1.72
C MET A 136 5.63 6.05 -0.46
N ARG A 137 5.07 5.45 0.60
CA ARG A 137 5.80 5.16 1.84
C ARG A 137 6.93 4.16 1.58
N GLU A 138 6.64 3.06 0.88
CA GLU A 138 7.69 2.10 0.51
C GLU A 138 8.80 2.72 -0.35
N ALA A 139 8.44 3.63 -1.27
CA ALA A 139 9.43 4.34 -2.07
C ALA A 139 10.33 5.25 -1.23
N LEU A 140 9.77 5.89 -0.19
CA LEU A 140 10.54 6.69 0.77
C LEU A 140 11.46 5.80 1.62
N ASP A 141 10.94 4.71 2.18
CA ASP A 141 11.72 3.76 2.97
C ASP A 141 12.89 3.20 2.13
N LEU A 142 12.63 2.80 0.88
CA LEU A 142 13.66 2.32 -0.04
C LEU A 142 14.69 3.40 -0.35
N GLN A 143 14.28 4.64 -0.60
CA GLN A 143 15.22 5.74 -0.84
C GLN A 143 16.09 5.99 0.39
N GLU A 144 15.52 5.94 1.60
CA GLU A 144 16.27 6.13 2.85
C GLU A 144 17.34 5.04 3.02
N ASP A 145 16.98 3.78 2.83
CA ASP A 145 17.91 2.65 2.94
C ASP A 145 19.03 2.73 1.90
N LEU A 146 18.70 3.07 0.65
CA LEU A 146 19.68 3.30 -0.40
C LEU A 146 20.62 4.46 -0.04
N ALA A 147 20.08 5.58 0.45
CA ALA A 147 20.85 6.73 0.86
C ALA A 147 21.82 6.41 2.01
N ARG A 148 21.37 5.65 3.02
CA ARG A 148 22.23 5.18 4.12
C ARG A 148 23.37 4.30 3.61
N SER A 149 23.09 3.41 2.65
CA SER A 149 24.11 2.53 2.07
C SER A 149 25.14 3.26 1.19
N GLN A 150 24.76 4.39 0.60
CA GLN A 150 25.60 5.20 -0.29
C GLN A 150 26.42 6.29 0.43
N GLY A 151 26.16 6.51 1.73
CA GLY A 151 26.94 7.39 2.59
C GLY A 151 26.29 8.75 2.88
N GLU A 152 27.06 9.63 3.52
CA GLU A 152 26.56 10.87 4.12
C GLU A 152 25.95 11.83 3.10
N ASP A 153 26.54 11.97 1.91
CA ASP A 153 26.02 12.87 0.86
C ASP A 153 24.63 12.44 0.37
N ALA A 154 24.42 11.13 0.19
CA ALA A 154 23.12 10.59 -0.22
C ALA A 154 22.09 10.73 0.91
N THR A 155 22.51 10.48 2.15
CA THR A 155 21.66 10.70 3.35
C THR A 155 21.24 12.17 3.46
N ARG A 156 22.16 13.10 3.17
CA ARG A 156 21.87 14.54 3.17
C ARG A 156 20.88 14.94 2.07
N ARG A 157 20.96 14.32 0.89
CA ARG A 157 19.96 14.51 -0.18
C ARG A 157 18.57 13.99 0.19
N PHE A 158 18.50 12.84 0.85
CA PHE A 158 17.23 12.32 1.37
C PHE A 158 16.61 13.30 2.38
N GLU A 159 17.40 13.79 3.34
CA GLU A 159 16.92 14.76 4.32
C GLU A 159 16.51 16.09 3.67
N LEU A 160 17.23 16.55 2.64
CA LEU A 160 16.85 17.72 1.85
C LEU A 160 15.44 17.55 1.26
N LEU A 161 15.17 16.39 0.68
CA LEU A 161 13.85 16.10 0.10
C LEU A 161 12.77 16.11 1.18
N ARG A 162 13.03 15.50 2.34
CA ARG A 162 12.10 15.51 3.49
C ARG A 162 11.81 16.94 3.97
N LEU A 163 12.82 17.77 4.15
CA LEU A 163 12.62 19.18 4.54
C LEU A 163 11.76 19.97 3.54
N LEU A 164 11.92 19.69 2.24
CA LEU A 164 11.14 20.38 1.19
C LEU A 164 9.66 19.97 1.17
N PHE A 165 9.36 18.70 1.43
CA PHE A 165 8.02 18.14 1.19
C PHE A 165 7.23 17.80 2.46
N ASP A 166 7.89 17.41 3.55
CA ASP A 166 7.27 17.10 4.85
C ASP A 166 7.13 18.35 5.71
N GLN A 167 8.17 19.20 5.70
CA GLN A 167 8.22 20.44 6.50
C GLN A 167 7.93 21.71 5.68
N GLU A 168 7.66 21.56 4.39
CA GLU A 168 7.37 22.65 3.45
C GLU A 168 8.39 23.81 3.51
N LEU A 169 9.65 23.51 3.84
CA LEU A 169 10.70 24.52 3.88
C LEU A 169 11.12 24.90 2.47
N SER A 170 11.42 26.17 2.25
CA SER A 170 11.99 26.63 0.99
C SER A 170 13.50 26.37 0.94
N ILE A 171 14.05 26.16 -0.27
CA ILE A 171 15.49 25.97 -0.48
C ILE A 171 16.33 27.07 0.20
N PRO A 172 15.98 28.38 0.11
CA PRO A 172 16.71 29.42 0.83
C PRO A 172 16.77 29.23 2.35
N LYS A 173 15.66 28.82 2.98
CA LYS A 173 15.64 28.56 4.44
C LYS A 173 16.50 27.35 4.81
N ILE A 174 16.51 26.32 3.97
CA ILE A 174 17.35 25.14 4.19
C ILE A 174 18.83 25.51 4.00
N ALA A 175 19.17 26.29 2.97
CA ALA A 175 20.52 26.79 2.71
C ALA A 175 21.08 27.56 3.90
N GLU A 176 20.29 28.51 4.43
CA GLU A 176 20.61 29.25 5.65
C GLU A 176 20.83 28.31 6.85
N ARG A 177 19.88 27.40 7.11
CA ARG A 177 19.96 26.45 8.22
C ARG A 177 21.18 25.53 8.14
N TRP A 178 21.59 25.17 6.93
CA TRP A 178 22.68 24.22 6.69
C TRP A 178 24.03 24.90 6.47
N GLY A 179 24.08 26.23 6.40
CA GLY A 179 25.29 26.99 6.11
C GLY A 179 25.89 26.67 4.73
N VAL A 180 25.04 26.42 3.73
CA VAL A 180 25.46 26.04 2.37
C VAL A 180 24.87 26.98 1.32
N ASP A 181 25.46 26.97 0.12
CA ASP A 181 24.96 27.74 -1.01
C ASP A 181 23.61 27.24 -1.54
N ALA A 182 22.70 28.16 -1.86
CA ALA A 182 21.36 27.83 -2.33
C ALA A 182 21.35 27.22 -3.75
N GLU A 183 22.24 27.65 -4.64
CA GLU A 183 22.34 27.07 -5.99
C GLU A 183 22.83 25.62 -5.94
N LEU A 184 23.76 25.33 -5.01
CA LEU A 184 24.17 23.95 -4.74
C LEU A 184 22.99 23.11 -4.25
N LEU A 185 22.17 23.62 -3.33
CA LEU A 185 20.97 22.90 -2.86
C LEU A 185 19.92 22.70 -3.96
N HIS A 186 19.79 23.61 -4.92
CA HIS A 186 18.91 23.38 -6.07
C HIS A 186 19.36 22.16 -6.89
N LYS A 187 20.67 22.01 -7.12
CA LYS A 187 21.23 20.84 -7.83
C LYS A 187 21.04 19.55 -7.04
N GLU A 188 21.30 19.58 -5.74
CA GLU A 188 21.11 18.43 -4.86
C GLU A 188 19.63 18.04 -4.73
N ALA A 189 18.71 19.00 -4.68
CA ALA A 189 17.26 18.74 -4.66
C ALA A 189 16.80 18.08 -5.97
N ALA A 190 17.30 18.54 -7.12
CA ALA A 190 17.00 17.91 -8.40
C ALA A 190 17.52 16.46 -8.45
N ARG A 191 18.68 16.19 -7.84
CA ARG A 191 19.23 14.84 -7.71
C ARG A 191 18.41 13.96 -6.76
N ALA A 192 18.06 14.47 -5.58
CA ALA A 192 17.23 13.77 -4.61
C ALA A 192 15.86 13.37 -5.20
N LYS A 193 15.25 14.24 -6.01
CA LYS A 193 13.99 13.93 -6.74
C LYS A 193 14.16 12.81 -7.76
N ARG A 194 15.31 12.73 -8.45
CA ARG A 194 15.59 11.64 -9.39
C ARG A 194 15.77 10.31 -8.65
N GLU A 195 16.51 10.32 -7.56
CA GLU A 195 16.73 9.15 -6.69
C GLU A 195 15.39 8.65 -6.11
N PHE A 196 14.51 9.54 -5.65
CA PHE A 196 13.15 9.16 -5.25
C PHE A 196 12.34 8.56 -6.40
N LYS A 197 12.40 9.16 -7.61
CA LYS A 197 11.70 8.63 -8.78
C LYS A 197 12.18 7.22 -9.14
N GLU A 198 13.47 6.95 -9.01
CA GLU A 198 14.05 5.62 -9.21
C GLU A 198 13.54 4.63 -8.16
N ALA A 199 13.54 5.01 -6.87
CA ALA A 199 12.97 4.18 -5.80
C ALA A 199 11.48 3.87 -6.04
N LEU A 200 10.68 4.88 -6.40
CA LEU A 200 9.26 4.70 -6.72
C LEU A 200 9.04 3.73 -7.88
N ARG A 201 9.85 3.85 -8.95
CA ARG A 201 9.79 2.91 -10.08
C ARG A 201 10.12 1.49 -9.66
N SER A 202 11.13 1.29 -8.81
CA SER A 202 11.48 -0.04 -8.29
C SER A 202 10.33 -0.65 -7.48
N VAL A 203 9.68 0.13 -6.60
CA VAL A 203 8.52 -0.33 -5.84
C VAL A 203 7.33 -0.65 -6.74
N VAL A 204 7.05 0.17 -7.75
CA VAL A 204 5.97 -0.11 -8.70
C VAL A 204 6.28 -1.33 -9.57
N ALA A 205 7.52 -1.48 -10.04
CA ALA A 205 7.95 -2.62 -10.84
C ALA A 205 7.77 -3.96 -10.10
N PHE A 206 7.95 -3.97 -8.77
CA PHE A 206 7.65 -5.13 -7.93
C PHE A 206 6.21 -5.65 -8.11
N HIS A 207 5.24 -4.75 -8.35
CA HIS A 207 3.83 -5.12 -8.57
C HIS A 207 3.48 -5.41 -10.04
N HIS A 208 4.39 -5.12 -10.97
CA HIS A 208 4.21 -5.27 -12.42
C HIS A 208 5.40 -5.98 -13.08
N PRO A 209 5.81 -7.18 -12.61
CA PRO A 209 7.04 -7.83 -13.08
C PRO A 209 7.02 -8.20 -14.57
N GLU A 210 5.84 -8.49 -15.13
CA GLU A 210 5.67 -8.88 -16.53
C GLU A 210 5.24 -7.71 -17.44
N ALA A 211 5.15 -6.48 -16.91
CA ALA A 211 4.59 -5.33 -17.63
C ALA A 211 5.33 -4.01 -17.31
N PRO A 212 6.64 -3.91 -17.63
CA PRO A 212 7.47 -2.74 -17.31
C PRO A 212 6.96 -1.43 -17.94
N GLU A 213 6.27 -1.50 -19.09
CA GLU A 213 5.64 -0.35 -19.73
C GLU A 213 4.52 0.27 -18.90
N LEU A 214 3.94 -0.48 -17.96
CA LEU A 214 2.91 0.01 -17.05
C LEU A 214 3.48 0.80 -15.86
N VAL A 215 4.78 0.62 -15.54
CA VAL A 215 5.41 1.23 -14.37
C VAL A 215 5.33 2.75 -14.41
N GLU A 216 5.68 3.37 -15.54
CA GLU A 216 5.62 4.84 -15.69
C GLU A 216 4.18 5.35 -15.67
N ARG A 217 3.23 4.56 -16.19
CA ARG A 217 1.81 4.92 -16.16
C ARG A 217 1.31 4.92 -14.72
N GLU A 218 1.52 3.83 -13.99
CA GLU A 218 1.15 3.69 -12.58
C GLU A 218 1.80 4.79 -11.73
N CYS A 219 3.09 5.09 -11.91
CA CYS A 219 3.76 6.20 -11.21
C CYS A 219 3.03 7.55 -11.36
N ARG A 220 2.53 7.86 -12.56
CA ARG A 220 1.75 9.10 -12.80
C ARG A 220 0.37 9.05 -12.15
N GLU A 221 -0.28 7.90 -12.19
CA GLU A 221 -1.60 7.70 -11.58
C GLU A 221 -1.53 7.83 -10.05
N LEU A 222 -0.50 7.25 -9.40
CA LEU A 222 -0.29 7.35 -7.96
C LEU A 222 -0.13 8.80 -7.49
N LEU A 223 0.63 9.62 -8.23
CA LEU A 223 0.79 11.04 -7.93
C LEU A 223 -0.53 11.82 -8.09
N THR A 224 -1.39 11.42 -9.02
CA THR A 224 -2.69 12.05 -9.23
C THR A 224 -3.69 11.69 -8.11
N LEU A 225 -3.59 10.48 -7.54
CA LEU A 225 -4.48 10.03 -6.47
C LEU A 225 -4.23 10.75 -5.14
N LEU A 226 -2.99 11.21 -4.91
CA LEU A 226 -2.56 11.86 -3.68
C LEU A 226 -2.52 13.39 -3.75
N GLY A 227 -2.58 13.96 -4.96
CA GLY A 227 -2.85 15.39 -5.17
C GLY A 227 -4.31 15.75 -4.92
#